data_AF-A0A497GZF0-F1
#
_entry.id   AF-A0A497GZF0-F1
#
_cell.length_a   1.000
_cell.length_b   1.000
_cell.length_c   1.000
_cell.angle_alpha   90.00
_cell.angle_beta   90.00
_cell.angle_gamma   90.00
#
_symmetry.space_group_name_H-M   'P 1'
#
loop_
_entity.id
_entity.type
_entity.pdbx_description
1 polymer ?
#
loop_
_entity_poly.entity_id
_entity_poly.type
_entity_poly.pdbx_seq_one_letter_code
_entity_poly.pdbx_strand_id
1 'polypeptide(L)'
;MHSIRKERAVKGLPAAIAILLICSSFLIQGASTHIPPSFSQRGAIYYVATYGNDSNPGTAAQPWRTIQHAANVMVAGDTVFVRGGIYHEQVFTARSGNVADGYITFSAYPGESVILDGTGVASGNTGFFLSHSYIKLTGMEICNWSDTGMWISNAGHIEISDCEIHHVFYGIGAADGTHDFTLNCVEIHHFDLYGFDASPSGGAPCYNGTFNECVAHTGNDPAQNVDGFALGHGTQHDFVFNRCEVYDVYDGFDISARNTTLSRCSAHDCWSGGYKIWQDNITIVNSLGYHNGITNVEVDWDGEPGTVTLQNCNFVDAQVYNIWYENATGDSLHMYNCILAGGDNIGLAFEEMDVSNYCGDYNIFHNDNEYRVIAVAYTDEFSMDDVANGGWANYSGQDLHSLVSYHPESELFTNLSLWDLHLIGGSMAIDAGTPVNAPSIDYDGIPRPQGNGYDIGAYEYAMGPPLMVHVDDDFNASTPGWNITCFAVIQDGIDAVAENGTVWVYNGT
;
A
#
# COMPACT_ATOMS: atom_id res chain seq x y z
N MET A 1 -1.12 2.77 30.13
CA MET A 1 -0.59 1.55 30.80
C MET A 1 -1.43 0.36 30.37
N HIS A 2 -1.02 -0.30 29.28
CA HIS A 2 -1.35 -1.65 28.77
C HIS A 2 -1.24 -1.62 27.24
N SER A 3 0.00 -1.74 26.75
CA SER A 3 0.30 -2.10 25.36
C SER A 3 0.42 -3.63 25.33
N ILE A 4 -0.41 -4.28 24.52
CA ILE A 4 -0.37 -5.73 24.30
C ILE A 4 0.45 -5.95 23.02
N ARG A 5 1.75 -6.24 23.17
CA ARG A 5 2.58 -6.74 22.07
C ARG A 5 2.37 -8.25 21.91
N LYS A 6 1.99 -8.69 20.71
CA LYS A 6 1.93 -10.10 20.31
C LYS A 6 3.37 -10.61 20.07
N GLU A 7 3.82 -11.57 20.86
CA GLU A 7 5.04 -12.34 20.60
C GLU A 7 4.76 -13.41 19.52
N ARG A 8 5.53 -13.44 18.43
CA ARG A 8 5.55 -14.56 17.48
C ARG A 8 6.70 -15.52 17.84
N ALA A 9 6.34 -16.74 18.21
CA ALA A 9 7.27 -17.83 18.51
C ALA A 9 7.78 -18.50 17.22
N VAL A 10 9.11 -18.63 17.10
CA VAL A 10 9.79 -19.41 16.05
C VAL A 10 9.78 -20.89 16.45
N LYS A 11 9.09 -21.74 15.68
CA LYS A 11 9.15 -23.21 15.83
C LYS A 11 10.24 -23.79 14.92
N GLY A 12 11.11 -24.61 15.50
CA GLY A 12 12.21 -25.29 14.82
C GLY A 12 11.76 -26.46 13.92
N LEU A 13 12.51 -26.68 12.84
CA LEU A 13 12.40 -27.87 11.98
C LEU A 13 13.23 -29.04 12.53
N PRO A 14 12.75 -30.30 12.46
CA PRO A 14 13.57 -31.47 12.70
C PRO A 14 14.26 -32.00 11.44
N ALA A 15 15.31 -32.78 11.68
CA ALA A 15 16.31 -33.23 10.73
C ALA A 15 15.96 -34.50 9.92
N ALA A 16 16.63 -34.58 8.76
CA ALA A 16 17.22 -35.77 8.11
C ALA A 16 16.32 -36.87 7.50
N ILE A 17 16.35 -36.97 6.17
CA ILE A 17 16.26 -38.24 5.43
C ILE A 17 17.39 -38.27 4.40
N ALA A 18 18.27 -39.26 4.53
CA ALA A 18 19.38 -39.54 3.62
C ALA A 18 18.89 -40.44 2.47
N ILE A 19 19.01 -39.98 1.22
CA ILE A 19 18.83 -40.80 0.03
C ILE A 19 20.19 -41.06 -0.62
N LEU A 20 20.53 -42.34 -0.66
CA LEU A 20 21.74 -42.93 -1.21
C LEU A 20 21.67 -42.89 -2.75
N LEU A 21 22.43 -42.00 -3.40
CA LEU A 21 22.56 -41.97 -4.86
C LEU A 21 23.86 -42.67 -5.29
N ILE A 22 23.69 -43.75 -6.04
CA ILE A 22 24.76 -44.58 -6.59
C ILE A 22 25.46 -43.82 -7.71
N CYS A 23 26.79 -43.77 -7.58
CA CYS A 23 27.73 -43.14 -8.49
C CYS A 23 27.87 -43.94 -9.79
N SER A 24 27.60 -43.32 -10.94
CA SER A 24 28.04 -43.82 -12.25
C SER A 24 28.81 -42.71 -12.96
N SER A 25 30.10 -42.95 -13.11
CA SER A 25 31.13 -42.11 -13.71
C SER A 25 30.88 -41.83 -15.20
N PHE A 26 30.74 -40.55 -15.56
CA PHE A 26 31.02 -40.06 -16.90
C PHE A 26 32.19 -39.07 -16.83
N LEU A 27 33.25 -39.39 -17.58
CA LEU A 27 34.40 -38.54 -17.82
C LEU A 27 33.99 -37.45 -18.82
N ILE A 28 34.04 -36.18 -18.40
CA ILE A 28 34.07 -35.02 -19.30
C ILE A 28 35.36 -34.25 -19.01
N GLN A 29 36.14 -34.06 -20.06
CA GLN A 29 37.39 -33.32 -20.10
C GLN A 29 37.16 -31.81 -19.91
N GLY A 30 38.01 -31.18 -19.10
CA GLY A 30 38.48 -29.80 -19.27
C GLY A 30 37.47 -28.66 -19.09
N ALA A 31 37.08 -28.37 -17.85
CA ALA A 31 36.52 -27.07 -17.50
C ALA A 31 37.64 -26.17 -16.92
N SER A 32 37.94 -25.08 -17.61
CA SER A 32 38.70 -23.96 -17.05
C SER A 32 37.97 -23.47 -15.80
N THR A 33 38.65 -23.47 -14.66
CA THR A 33 38.09 -22.95 -13.40
C THR A 33 37.98 -21.43 -13.49
N HIS A 34 36.90 -20.94 -14.11
CA HIS A 34 36.37 -19.64 -13.72
C HIS A 34 35.82 -19.80 -12.30
N ILE A 35 36.68 -19.52 -11.33
CA ILE A 35 36.25 -19.21 -9.97
C ILE A 35 35.28 -18.03 -10.14
N PRO A 36 33.97 -18.19 -9.89
CA PRO A 36 33.09 -17.02 -9.84
C PRO A 36 33.68 -16.07 -8.79
N PRO A 37 33.77 -14.76 -9.05
CA PRO A 37 34.23 -13.84 -8.03
C PRO A 37 33.37 -14.06 -6.79
N SER A 38 34.02 -14.42 -5.69
CA SER A 38 33.41 -14.37 -4.37
C SER A 38 33.01 -12.92 -4.15
N PHE A 39 31.71 -12.63 -4.22
CA PHE A 39 31.18 -11.37 -3.69
C PHE A 39 31.32 -11.46 -2.17
N SER A 40 32.49 -11.07 -1.67
CA SER A 40 32.67 -10.73 -0.27
C SER A 40 31.77 -9.53 -0.02
N GLN A 41 30.79 -9.67 0.88
CA GLN A 41 30.19 -8.53 1.56
C GLN A 41 31.36 -7.68 2.09
N ARG A 42 31.57 -6.49 1.50
CA ARG A 42 32.89 -5.83 1.48
C ARG A 42 33.05 -4.68 2.47
N GLY A 43 31.95 -4.21 3.08
CA GLY A 43 31.98 -3.12 4.05
C GLY A 43 32.33 -3.56 5.46
N ALA A 44 32.89 -2.63 6.22
CA ALA A 44 33.10 -2.77 7.64
C ALA A 44 31.78 -2.64 8.41
N ILE A 45 31.71 -3.29 9.57
CA ILE A 45 30.58 -3.21 10.50
C ILE A 45 31.00 -2.36 11.69
N TYR A 46 30.21 -1.32 11.96
CA TYR A 46 30.40 -0.41 13.08
C TYR A 46 29.21 -0.42 14.03
N TYR A 47 29.40 0.17 15.20
CA TYR A 47 28.40 0.29 16.24
C TYR A 47 28.38 1.69 16.84
N VAL A 48 27.19 2.22 17.02
CA VAL A 48 26.92 3.48 17.75
C VAL A 48 26.11 3.15 18.99
N ALA A 49 26.43 3.73 20.14
CA ALA A 49 25.67 3.56 21.38
C ALA A 49 25.74 4.84 22.22
N THR A 50 24.68 5.15 22.96
CA THR A 50 24.62 6.34 23.84
C THR A 50 25.73 6.38 24.91
N TYR A 51 26.26 5.23 25.30
CA TYR A 51 27.41 5.08 26.22
C TYR A 51 28.77 5.04 25.52
N GLY A 52 28.82 5.19 24.19
CA GLY A 52 30.03 5.15 23.37
C GLY A 52 30.89 6.41 23.46
N ASN A 53 31.93 6.44 22.64
CA ASN A 53 32.82 7.61 22.47
C ASN A 53 33.27 7.68 21.00
N ASP A 54 33.16 8.85 20.36
CA ASP A 54 33.54 9.03 18.94
C ASP A 54 35.06 8.93 18.70
N SER A 55 35.87 8.81 19.75
CA SER A 55 37.29 8.45 19.64
C SER A 55 37.53 6.92 19.64
N ASN A 56 36.49 6.11 19.86
CA ASN A 56 36.59 4.66 19.81
C ASN A 56 36.72 4.15 18.36
N PRO A 57 37.14 2.89 18.15
CA PRO A 57 37.21 2.30 16.82
C PRO A 57 35.86 1.91 16.20
N GLY A 58 34.72 2.13 16.87
CA GLY A 58 33.40 1.78 16.36
C GLY A 58 33.06 0.30 16.43
N THR A 59 33.76 -0.48 17.26
CA THR A 59 33.47 -1.92 17.45
C THR A 59 32.32 -2.13 18.45
N ALA A 60 31.71 -3.32 18.49
CA ALA A 60 30.63 -3.60 19.45
C ALA A 60 31.03 -3.37 20.92
N ALA A 61 32.29 -3.65 21.28
CA ALA A 61 32.82 -3.46 22.62
C ALA A 61 33.25 -2.01 22.91
N GLN A 62 33.57 -1.25 21.87
CA GLN A 62 33.97 0.16 21.94
C GLN A 62 33.24 0.92 20.82
N PRO A 63 31.92 1.15 20.99
CA PRO A 63 31.11 1.79 19.97
C PRO A 63 31.41 3.29 19.90
N TRP A 64 31.11 3.89 18.77
CA TRP A 64 31.00 5.34 18.65
C TRP A 64 29.81 5.85 19.47
N ARG A 65 29.79 7.14 19.76
CA ARG A 65 28.73 7.77 20.55
C ARG A 65 27.59 8.29 19.67
N THR A 66 27.92 8.90 18.53
CA THR A 66 26.95 9.65 17.71
C THR A 66 26.70 8.99 16.37
N ILE A 67 25.48 9.13 15.86
CA ILE A 67 25.09 8.66 14.53
C ILE A 67 25.78 9.53 13.47
N GLN A 68 25.91 10.84 13.72
CA GLN A 68 26.62 11.75 12.84
C GLN A 68 28.10 11.37 12.68
N HIS A 69 28.77 10.86 13.72
CA HIS A 69 30.14 10.36 13.57
C HIS A 69 30.21 9.17 12.62
N ALA A 70 29.27 8.23 12.70
CA ALA A 70 29.19 7.12 11.74
C ALA A 70 29.01 7.64 10.31
N ALA A 71 28.10 8.59 10.09
CA ALA A 71 27.88 9.21 8.78
C ALA A 71 29.15 9.89 8.22
N ASN A 72 29.98 10.47 9.09
CA ASN A 72 31.23 11.12 8.71
C ASN A 72 32.37 10.16 8.38
N VAL A 73 32.33 8.92 8.87
CA VAL A 73 33.45 7.96 8.77
C VAL A 73 33.19 6.86 7.75
N MET A 74 31.95 6.34 7.69
CA MET A 74 31.60 5.24 6.81
C MET A 74 31.82 5.57 5.33
N VAL A 75 32.17 4.55 4.57
CA VAL A 75 32.31 4.58 3.11
C VAL A 75 31.40 3.53 2.47
N ALA A 76 31.31 3.54 1.13
CA ALA A 76 30.45 2.63 0.38
C ALA A 76 30.60 1.17 0.82
N GLY A 77 29.47 0.51 1.06
CA GLY A 77 29.36 -0.86 1.55
C GLY A 77 29.33 -1.00 3.08
N ASP A 78 29.79 0.00 3.84
CA ASP A 78 29.82 -0.07 5.30
C ASP A 78 28.41 -0.09 5.92
N THR A 79 28.31 -0.70 7.10
CA THR A 79 27.08 -0.74 7.90
C THR A 79 27.36 -0.31 9.34
N VAL A 80 26.50 0.54 9.90
CA VAL A 80 26.47 0.83 11.34
C VAL A 80 25.20 0.27 11.97
N PHE A 81 25.36 -0.46 13.07
CA PHE A 81 24.26 -0.83 13.96
C PHE A 81 24.18 0.15 15.14
N VAL A 82 23.09 0.91 15.21
CA VAL A 82 22.81 1.87 16.27
C VAL A 82 22.10 1.13 17.41
N ARG A 83 22.71 1.12 18.60
CA ARG A 83 22.16 0.49 19.80
C ARG A 83 21.02 1.33 20.36
N GLY A 84 20.12 0.68 21.10
CA GLY A 84 18.94 1.32 21.65
C GLY A 84 19.26 2.49 22.58
N GLY A 85 18.48 3.55 22.46
CA GLY A 85 18.65 4.79 23.19
C GLY A 85 18.07 6.00 22.47
N ILE A 86 18.10 7.14 23.16
CA ILE A 86 17.66 8.43 22.63
C ILE A 86 18.89 9.22 22.20
N TYR A 87 18.86 9.70 20.96
CA TYR A 87 19.92 10.46 20.32
C TYR A 87 19.41 11.87 20.01
N HIS A 88 19.95 12.85 20.73
CA HIS A 88 19.63 14.27 20.52
C HIS A 88 20.67 14.90 19.59
N GLU A 89 20.57 14.58 18.31
CA GLU A 89 21.45 15.09 17.27
C GLU A 89 20.70 15.21 15.94
N GLN A 90 21.18 16.08 15.06
CA GLN A 90 20.79 16.10 13.65
C GLN A 90 21.83 15.31 12.85
N VAL A 91 21.40 14.55 11.84
CA VAL A 91 22.30 13.71 11.04
C VAL A 91 22.29 14.16 9.58
N PHE A 92 23.49 14.42 9.04
CA PHE A 92 23.75 14.64 7.63
C PHE A 92 24.58 13.49 7.07
N THR A 93 24.13 12.94 5.94
CA THR A 93 24.99 12.08 5.13
C THR A 93 26.20 12.87 4.60
N ALA A 94 27.37 12.23 4.59
CA ALA A 94 28.63 12.87 4.17
C ALA A 94 29.26 12.23 2.93
N ARG A 95 28.79 11.05 2.51
CA ARG A 95 29.32 10.28 1.36
C ARG A 95 28.21 9.46 0.74
N SER A 96 28.36 9.15 -0.55
CA SER A 96 27.52 8.20 -1.25
C SER A 96 28.08 6.79 -1.11
N GLY A 97 27.19 5.79 -1.09
CA GLY A 97 27.53 4.45 -1.53
C GLY A 97 27.74 4.39 -3.04
N ASN A 98 27.86 3.18 -3.60
CA ASN A 98 27.91 3.01 -5.06
C ASN A 98 27.51 1.59 -5.48
N VAL A 99 27.29 1.38 -6.77
CA VAL A 99 26.90 0.07 -7.33
C VAL A 99 27.96 -1.04 -7.13
N ALA A 100 29.25 -0.70 -7.04
CA ALA A 100 30.33 -1.68 -6.97
C ALA A 100 30.56 -2.21 -5.54
N ASP A 101 30.47 -1.32 -4.55
CA ASP A 101 30.75 -1.62 -3.14
C ASP A 101 29.47 -1.76 -2.30
N GLY A 102 28.36 -1.18 -2.76
CA GLY A 102 27.05 -1.22 -2.12
C GLY A 102 26.68 0.07 -1.39
N TYR A 103 25.58 -0.01 -0.66
CA TYR A 103 25.01 1.09 0.10
C TYR A 103 25.83 1.38 1.37
N ILE A 104 25.76 2.61 1.85
CA ILE A 104 26.07 2.92 3.26
C ILE A 104 24.80 2.68 4.08
N THR A 105 24.87 1.80 5.07
CA THR A 105 23.68 1.34 5.81
C THR A 105 23.69 1.83 7.26
N PHE A 106 22.62 2.52 7.65
CA PHE A 106 22.32 2.90 9.02
C PHE A 106 21.15 2.04 9.52
N SER A 107 21.41 1.14 10.45
CA SER A 107 20.41 0.20 10.96
C SER A 107 20.27 0.36 12.47
N ALA A 108 19.04 0.40 12.98
CA ALA A 108 18.82 0.09 14.38
C ALA A 108 19.33 -1.33 14.67
N TYR A 109 19.87 -1.54 15.87
CA TYR A 109 20.30 -2.86 16.30
C TYR A 109 19.07 -3.77 16.47
N PRO A 110 19.07 -4.99 15.94
CA PRO A 110 17.89 -5.85 15.95
C PRO A 110 17.29 -6.03 17.35
N GLY A 111 16.00 -5.70 17.50
CA GLY A 111 15.25 -5.81 18.75
C GLY A 111 15.48 -4.68 19.76
N GLU A 112 16.23 -3.64 19.40
CA GLU A 112 16.43 -2.44 20.24
C GLU A 112 15.71 -1.23 19.63
N SER A 113 15.24 -0.31 20.48
CA SER A 113 14.57 0.93 20.06
C SER A 113 15.57 2.09 19.96
N VAL A 114 15.74 2.64 18.76
CA VAL A 114 16.60 3.79 18.46
C VAL A 114 15.72 4.98 18.15
N ILE A 115 15.85 6.05 18.94
CA ILE A 115 15.03 7.26 18.83
C ILE A 115 15.92 8.44 18.50
N LEU A 116 15.71 9.07 17.35
CA LEU A 116 16.35 10.32 16.93
C LEU A 116 15.42 11.50 17.28
N ASP A 117 15.63 12.08 18.46
CA ASP A 117 14.71 13.02 19.10
C ASP A 117 15.23 14.46 19.02
N GLY A 118 14.49 15.31 18.33
CA GLY A 118 14.79 16.74 18.15
C GLY A 118 14.66 17.58 19.43
N THR A 119 14.13 17.03 20.53
CA THR A 119 13.94 17.76 21.80
C THR A 119 15.25 18.33 22.32
N GLY A 120 15.33 19.66 22.40
CA GLY A 120 16.50 20.36 22.95
C GLY A 120 17.71 20.42 22.01
N VAL A 121 17.59 19.98 20.76
CA VAL A 121 18.63 20.16 19.74
C VAL A 121 18.66 21.64 19.33
N ALA A 122 19.80 22.31 19.59
CA ALA A 122 19.92 23.76 19.42
C ALA A 122 20.32 24.19 17.99
N SER A 123 20.81 23.27 17.16
CA SER A 123 21.30 23.53 15.81
C SER A 123 20.63 22.57 14.84
N GLY A 124 19.67 23.07 14.07
CA GLY A 124 18.91 22.29 13.10
C GLY A 124 17.48 22.07 13.53
N ASN A 125 16.63 21.83 12.53
CA ASN A 125 15.20 21.62 12.66
C ASN A 125 14.73 20.36 11.89
N THR A 126 15.66 19.65 11.24
CA THR A 126 15.42 18.41 10.51
C THR A 126 16.15 17.25 11.18
N GLY A 127 15.53 16.08 11.31
CA GLY A 127 16.17 14.91 11.92
C GLY A 127 17.29 14.33 11.07
N PHE A 128 16.95 13.82 9.89
CA PHE A 128 17.90 13.17 8.99
C PHE A 128 17.92 13.84 7.61
N PHE A 129 19.09 14.32 7.19
CA PHE A 129 19.30 14.95 5.89
C PHE A 129 20.13 14.06 4.95
N LEU A 130 19.48 13.62 3.87
CA LEU A 130 20.00 12.69 2.86
C LEU A 130 20.32 13.47 1.58
N SER A 131 21.59 13.81 1.38
CA SER A 131 22.09 14.53 0.19
C SER A 131 23.09 13.74 -0.63
N HIS A 132 23.17 12.44 -0.35
CA HIS A 132 24.08 11.50 -0.97
C HIS A 132 23.33 10.21 -1.36
N SER A 133 23.79 9.57 -2.43
CA SER A 133 23.14 8.41 -3.05
C SER A 133 23.57 7.07 -2.44
N TYR A 134 22.82 6.00 -2.71
CA TYR A 134 23.11 4.65 -2.21
C TYR A 134 23.18 4.60 -0.68
N ILE A 135 22.13 5.08 -0.02
CA ILE A 135 22.00 5.10 1.44
C ILE A 135 20.82 4.22 1.85
N LYS A 136 21.02 3.39 2.89
CA LYS A 136 19.93 2.66 3.55
C LYS A 136 19.75 3.17 4.98
N LEU A 137 18.50 3.40 5.38
CA LEU A 137 18.11 3.68 6.75
C LEU A 137 17.06 2.64 7.18
N THR A 138 17.23 2.01 8.34
CA THR A 138 16.25 1.04 8.82
C THR A 138 16.04 1.04 10.34
N GLY A 139 14.77 0.91 10.75
CA GLY A 139 14.40 0.58 12.13
C GLY A 139 14.44 1.75 13.13
N MET A 140 14.42 3.00 12.67
CA MET A 140 14.56 4.17 13.54
C MET A 140 13.23 4.90 13.77
N GLU A 141 13.01 5.34 15.01
CA GLU A 141 12.00 6.33 15.37
C GLU A 141 12.63 7.73 15.22
N ILE A 142 11.97 8.65 14.53
CA ILE A 142 12.44 10.04 14.31
C ILE A 142 11.33 10.99 14.75
N CYS A 143 11.58 11.81 15.78
CA CYS A 143 10.50 12.57 16.39
C CYS A 143 10.89 13.94 16.97
N ASN A 144 9.88 14.75 17.26
CA ASN A 144 9.98 16.07 17.91
C ASN A 144 10.88 17.07 17.16
N TRP A 145 10.83 17.05 15.83
CA TRP A 145 11.54 18.01 14.98
C TRP A 145 10.61 19.15 14.60
N SER A 146 11.05 20.39 14.78
CA SER A 146 10.22 21.56 14.51
C SER A 146 9.98 21.85 13.02
N ASP A 147 10.59 21.07 12.14
CA ASP A 147 10.46 21.15 10.68
C ASP A 147 10.27 19.73 10.14
N THR A 148 11.30 19.11 9.56
CA THR A 148 11.16 17.82 8.87
C THR A 148 11.70 16.63 9.67
N GLY A 149 11.01 15.49 9.67
CA GLY A 149 11.59 14.22 10.13
C GLY A 149 12.80 13.81 9.26
N MET A 150 12.56 13.63 7.96
CA MET A 150 13.62 13.31 7.00
C MET A 150 13.53 14.17 5.74
N TRP A 151 14.66 14.74 5.33
CA TRP A 151 14.77 15.52 4.09
C TRP A 151 15.76 14.86 3.14
N ILE A 152 15.31 14.50 1.95
CA ILE A 152 16.11 13.93 0.87
C ILE A 152 16.24 14.99 -0.22
N SER A 153 17.45 15.33 -0.65
CA SER A 153 17.66 16.35 -1.68
C SER A 153 18.80 15.97 -2.60
N ASN A 154 18.54 16.02 -3.92
CA ASN A 154 19.53 15.75 -4.97
C ASN A 154 20.28 14.41 -4.74
N ALA A 155 19.53 13.38 -4.37
CA ALA A 155 20.05 12.06 -4.05
C ALA A 155 19.25 10.97 -4.77
N GLY A 156 19.86 9.80 -4.96
CA GLY A 156 19.15 8.67 -5.52
C GLY A 156 19.68 7.32 -5.09
N HIS A 157 18.95 6.25 -5.42
CA HIS A 157 19.16 4.94 -4.84
C HIS A 157 19.11 4.99 -3.31
N ILE A 158 17.98 5.46 -2.78
CA ILE A 158 17.72 5.56 -1.33
C ILE A 158 16.77 4.45 -0.92
N GLU A 159 17.06 3.75 0.18
CA GLU A 159 16.14 2.80 0.78
C GLU A 159 15.88 3.18 2.24
N ILE A 160 14.61 3.35 2.60
CA ILE A 160 14.18 3.61 3.98
C ILE A 160 13.21 2.49 4.35
N SER A 161 13.42 1.82 5.49
CA SER A 161 12.55 0.69 5.86
C SER A 161 12.32 0.57 7.36
N ASP A 162 11.10 0.21 7.76
CA ASP A 162 10.74 -0.02 9.16
C ASP A 162 11.01 1.22 10.06
N CYS A 163 10.80 2.42 9.53
CA CYS A 163 10.98 3.67 10.27
C CYS A 163 9.63 4.26 10.70
N GLU A 164 9.61 4.91 11.86
CA GLU A 164 8.46 5.66 12.40
C GLU A 164 8.86 7.14 12.48
N ILE A 165 8.09 8.04 11.86
CA ILE A 165 8.33 9.49 11.90
C ILE A 165 7.12 10.19 12.49
N HIS A 166 7.30 10.96 13.56
CA HIS A 166 6.15 11.55 14.25
C HIS A 166 6.43 12.78 15.10
N HIS A 167 5.39 13.58 15.37
CA HIS A 167 5.49 14.89 16.05
C HIS A 167 6.48 15.80 15.32
N VAL A 168 6.20 16.03 14.03
CA VAL A 168 7.02 16.85 13.13
C VAL A 168 6.12 17.81 12.37
N PHE A 169 6.69 18.85 11.77
CA PHE A 169 5.90 19.69 10.87
C PHE A 169 5.72 18.99 9.51
N TYR A 170 6.80 18.45 8.97
CA TYR A 170 6.89 17.68 7.72
C TYR A 170 7.40 16.26 8.02
N GLY A 171 6.78 15.22 7.49
CA GLY A 171 7.26 13.84 7.62
C GLY A 171 8.54 13.58 6.82
N ILE A 172 8.39 13.12 5.58
CA ILE A 172 9.49 12.90 4.64
C ILE A 172 9.32 13.80 3.41
N GLY A 173 10.30 14.66 3.14
CA GLY A 173 10.36 15.44 1.89
C GLY A 173 11.44 14.90 0.95
N ALA A 174 11.10 14.61 -0.29
CA ALA A 174 12.04 14.25 -1.36
C ALA A 174 12.14 15.39 -2.38
N ALA A 175 13.25 16.10 -2.48
CA ALA A 175 13.36 17.36 -3.20
C ALA A 175 14.51 17.38 -4.22
N ASP A 176 14.51 18.42 -5.06
CA ASP A 176 15.65 18.84 -5.88
C ASP A 176 16.30 17.73 -6.72
N GLY A 177 15.52 16.99 -7.50
CA GLY A 177 16.05 15.93 -8.34
C GLY A 177 16.24 14.61 -7.61
N THR A 178 15.57 14.39 -6.49
CA THR A 178 15.62 13.10 -5.79
C THR A 178 14.95 12.02 -6.63
N HIS A 179 15.64 10.90 -6.87
CA HIS A 179 15.13 9.85 -7.76
C HIS A 179 15.55 8.43 -7.35
N ASP A 180 14.87 7.42 -7.89
CA ASP A 180 15.16 6.00 -7.61
C ASP A 180 15.21 5.70 -6.10
N PHE A 181 14.07 5.78 -5.42
CA PHE A 181 14.00 5.53 -3.98
C PHE A 181 12.90 4.55 -3.62
N THR A 182 13.08 3.85 -2.50
CA THR A 182 12.12 2.87 -1.98
C THR A 182 11.89 3.07 -0.49
N LEU A 183 10.63 3.22 -0.11
CA LEU A 183 10.16 3.23 1.27
C LEU A 183 9.38 1.94 1.53
N ASN A 184 9.76 1.18 2.56
CA ASN A 184 9.07 -0.05 2.95
C ASN A 184 8.65 0.00 4.41
N CYS A 185 7.39 -0.26 4.72
CA CYS A 185 6.92 -0.31 6.11
C CYS A 185 7.27 0.96 6.90
N VAL A 186 7.13 2.13 6.26
CA VAL A 186 7.37 3.43 6.91
C VAL A 186 6.04 3.97 7.42
N GLU A 187 5.99 4.29 8.71
CA GLU A 187 4.83 4.88 9.37
C GLU A 187 5.11 6.36 9.67
N ILE A 188 4.20 7.23 9.27
CA ILE A 188 4.33 8.67 9.46
C ILE A 188 3.04 9.22 10.09
N HIS A 189 3.15 9.86 11.26
CA HIS A 189 1.96 10.30 11.98
C HIS A 189 2.18 11.49 12.91
N HIS A 190 1.11 12.19 13.30
CA HIS A 190 1.20 13.46 14.06
C HIS A 190 2.07 14.50 13.35
N PHE A 191 1.69 14.85 12.13
CA PHE A 191 2.37 15.87 11.31
C PHE A 191 1.48 17.09 11.03
N ASP A 192 2.09 18.25 10.76
CA ASP A 192 1.37 19.52 10.60
C ASP A 192 1.12 19.93 9.14
N LEU A 193 1.83 19.36 8.14
CA LEU A 193 1.54 19.63 6.72
C LEU A 193 1.52 18.40 5.82
N TYR A 194 2.48 17.49 5.90
CA TYR A 194 2.40 16.27 5.10
C TYR A 194 3.11 15.09 5.75
N GLY A 195 2.62 13.89 5.46
CA GLY A 195 3.31 12.64 5.75
C GLY A 195 4.50 12.46 4.81
N PHE A 196 4.25 12.47 3.51
CA PHE A 196 5.28 12.44 2.48
C PHE A 196 5.01 13.52 1.42
N ASP A 197 6.07 14.19 0.93
CA ASP A 197 6.00 15.05 -0.26
C ASP A 197 7.14 14.77 -1.26
N ALA A 198 6.78 14.64 -2.54
CA ALA A 198 7.73 14.69 -3.66
C ALA A 198 7.79 16.08 -4.30
N SER A 199 9.01 16.62 -4.30
CA SER A 199 9.42 17.94 -4.76
C SER A 199 8.79 19.14 -3.99
N PRO A 200 8.65 19.11 -2.65
CA PRO A 200 8.04 20.21 -1.86
C PRO A 200 8.68 21.59 -2.08
N SER A 201 9.92 21.66 -2.58
CA SER A 201 10.63 22.90 -2.91
C SER A 201 10.28 23.49 -4.29
N GLY A 202 9.52 22.78 -5.13
CA GLY A 202 9.30 23.13 -6.54
C GLY A 202 10.59 23.08 -7.37
N GLY A 203 11.57 22.29 -6.92
CA GLY A 203 12.91 22.18 -7.50
C GLY A 203 12.97 21.29 -8.76
N ALA A 204 14.11 20.64 -8.97
CA ALA A 204 14.27 19.70 -10.08
C ALA A 204 13.36 18.46 -9.90
N PRO A 205 12.92 17.81 -11.01
CA PRO A 205 11.93 16.74 -10.96
C PRO A 205 12.30 15.58 -10.04
N CYS A 206 11.36 15.11 -9.24
CA CYS A 206 11.51 13.90 -8.43
C CYS A 206 10.77 12.73 -9.10
N TYR A 207 11.39 11.56 -9.18
CA TYR A 207 10.85 10.45 -9.98
C TYR A 207 11.34 9.06 -9.55
N ASN A 208 10.72 7.99 -10.06
CA ASN A 208 11.04 6.60 -9.74
C ASN A 208 10.94 6.28 -8.23
N GLY A 209 9.86 6.72 -7.59
CA GLY A 209 9.57 6.43 -6.18
C GLY A 209 8.76 5.14 -6.03
N THR A 210 9.12 4.27 -5.08
CA THR A 210 8.32 3.08 -4.72
C THR A 210 8.00 3.05 -3.22
N PHE A 211 6.73 2.83 -2.89
CA PHE A 211 6.22 2.73 -1.53
C PHE A 211 5.59 1.36 -1.34
N ASN A 212 5.99 0.65 -0.31
CA ASN A 212 5.43 -0.66 0.02
C ASN A 212 5.00 -0.67 1.49
N GLU A 213 3.73 -0.92 1.76
CA GLU A 213 3.22 -1.05 3.14
C GLU A 213 3.51 0.19 4.00
N CYS A 214 3.57 1.37 3.38
CA CYS A 214 3.73 2.64 4.08
C CYS A 214 2.38 3.16 4.56
N VAL A 215 2.36 3.79 5.73
CA VAL A 215 1.16 4.36 6.35
C VAL A 215 1.40 5.82 6.68
N ALA A 216 0.48 6.70 6.31
CA ALA A 216 0.47 8.10 6.72
C ALA A 216 -0.85 8.42 7.42
N HIS A 217 -0.82 8.87 8.68
CA HIS A 217 -2.07 9.13 9.39
C HIS A 217 -1.98 10.17 10.51
N THR A 218 -3.11 10.60 11.05
CA THR A 218 -3.17 11.55 12.18
C THR A 218 -2.45 12.86 11.87
N GLY A 219 -2.99 13.63 10.92
CA GLY A 219 -2.64 15.03 10.73
C GLY A 219 -3.07 15.90 11.92
N ASN A 220 -2.42 17.05 12.13
CA ASN A 220 -2.74 17.95 13.24
C ASN A 220 -3.65 19.13 12.86
N ASP A 221 -3.77 19.46 11.57
CA ASP A 221 -4.66 20.53 11.08
C ASP A 221 -5.79 19.96 10.21
N PRO A 222 -6.99 19.74 10.78
CA PRO A 222 -8.14 19.26 10.02
C PRO A 222 -8.78 20.32 9.13
N ALA A 223 -8.28 21.57 9.14
CA ALA A 223 -8.91 22.67 8.42
C ALA A 223 -8.37 22.88 7.00
N GLN A 224 -7.16 22.42 6.65
CA GLN A 224 -6.62 22.45 5.27
C GLN A 224 -5.23 21.82 5.14
N ASN A 225 -4.96 21.23 3.97
CA ASN A 225 -3.63 20.91 3.39
C ASN A 225 -2.70 20.09 4.29
N VAL A 226 -3.25 19.17 5.08
CA VAL A 226 -2.47 18.19 5.84
C VAL A 226 -2.58 16.85 5.18
N ASP A 227 -1.74 16.61 4.18
CA ASP A 227 -1.95 15.50 3.25
C ASP A 227 -1.12 14.28 3.65
N GLY A 228 -1.66 13.08 3.46
CA GLY A 228 -0.94 11.85 3.81
C GLY A 228 0.27 11.65 2.89
N PHE A 229 -0.02 11.40 1.61
CA PHE A 229 0.97 11.28 0.55
C PHE A 229 0.73 12.37 -0.49
N ALA A 230 1.40 13.51 -0.32
CA ALA A 230 1.42 14.57 -1.30
C ALA A 230 2.48 14.28 -2.37
N LEU A 231 2.14 14.42 -3.64
CA LEU A 231 3.10 14.48 -4.74
C LEU A 231 2.94 15.83 -5.45
N GLY A 232 2.81 16.90 -4.66
CA GLY A 232 2.03 18.10 -5.03
C GLY A 232 2.80 19.24 -5.69
N HIS A 233 4.14 19.22 -5.67
CA HIS A 233 4.94 20.42 -5.96
C HIS A 233 5.98 20.27 -7.08
N GLY A 234 5.69 20.75 -8.29
CA GLY A 234 6.63 20.76 -9.42
C GLY A 234 6.34 19.66 -10.45
N THR A 235 7.38 19.17 -11.14
CA THR A 235 7.22 18.07 -12.11
C THR A 235 7.65 16.76 -11.46
N GLN A 236 6.73 15.82 -11.24
CA GLN A 236 7.04 14.49 -10.75
C GLN A 236 6.40 13.41 -11.63
N HIS A 237 7.07 12.26 -11.72
CA HIS A 237 6.56 11.13 -12.50
C HIS A 237 7.11 9.78 -12.03
N ASP A 238 6.45 8.70 -12.45
CA ASP A 238 6.87 7.30 -12.26
C ASP A 238 6.90 6.89 -10.78
N PHE A 239 5.71 6.86 -10.15
CA PHE A 239 5.52 6.46 -8.75
C PHE A 239 4.72 5.16 -8.64
N VAL A 240 5.09 4.32 -7.68
CA VAL A 240 4.36 3.08 -7.39
C VAL A 240 4.07 2.98 -5.89
N PHE A 241 2.80 2.85 -5.54
CA PHE A 241 2.33 2.55 -4.19
C PHE A 241 1.75 1.14 -4.16
N ASN A 242 2.23 0.32 -3.22
CA ASN A 242 1.78 -1.05 -3.03
C ASN A 242 1.35 -1.24 -1.57
N ARG A 243 0.07 -1.53 -1.34
CA ARG A 243 -0.47 -1.78 0.01
C ARG A 243 -0.23 -0.61 0.98
N CYS A 244 -0.29 0.62 0.47
CA CYS A 244 -0.17 1.82 1.31
C CYS A 244 -1.54 2.24 1.86
N GLU A 245 -1.53 2.79 3.07
CA GLU A 245 -2.73 3.16 3.81
C GLU A 245 -2.65 4.61 4.27
N VAL A 246 -3.77 5.32 4.22
CA VAL A 246 -3.87 6.71 4.66
C VAL A 246 -5.22 7.00 5.33
N TYR A 247 -5.18 7.67 6.49
CA TYR A 247 -6.38 8.03 7.25
C TYR A 247 -6.17 9.15 8.28
N ASP A 248 -7.24 9.78 8.77
CA ASP A 248 -7.17 10.91 9.71
C ASP A 248 -6.25 12.04 9.21
N VAL A 249 -6.34 12.37 7.92
CA VAL A 249 -5.59 13.45 7.24
C VAL A 249 -6.57 14.29 6.40
N TYR A 250 -6.13 15.41 5.84
CA TYR A 250 -6.97 16.25 5.00
C TYR A 250 -7.25 15.57 3.66
N ASP A 251 -6.30 15.57 2.73
CA ASP A 251 -6.33 14.72 1.54
C ASP A 251 -5.42 13.49 1.75
N GLY A 252 -5.89 12.31 1.33
CA GLY A 252 -5.22 11.05 1.53
C GLY A 252 -4.00 10.88 0.61
N PHE A 253 -4.26 10.39 -0.60
CA PHE A 253 -3.30 10.37 -1.70
C PHE A 253 -3.53 11.59 -2.58
N ASP A 254 -2.72 12.63 -2.41
CA ASP A 254 -2.75 13.84 -3.21
C ASP A 254 -1.73 13.76 -4.36
N ILE A 255 -2.16 13.16 -5.47
CA ILE A 255 -1.31 12.70 -6.56
C ILE A 255 -1.23 13.75 -7.67
N SER A 256 -0.26 14.65 -7.57
CA SER A 256 0.14 15.54 -8.67
C SER A 256 1.37 15.05 -9.44
N ALA A 257 1.55 13.73 -9.55
CA ALA A 257 2.62 13.10 -10.33
C ALA A 257 2.09 12.20 -11.46
N ARG A 258 2.67 12.31 -12.67
CA ARG A 258 2.31 11.50 -13.84
C ARG A 258 2.80 10.06 -13.72
N ASN A 259 2.22 9.13 -14.47
CA ASN A 259 2.64 7.72 -14.51
C ASN A 259 2.67 7.06 -13.12
N THR A 260 1.60 7.24 -12.34
CA THR A 260 1.53 6.73 -10.97
C THR A 260 0.60 5.52 -10.90
N THR A 261 1.03 4.46 -10.21
CA THR A 261 0.19 3.29 -9.92
C THR A 261 -0.02 3.15 -8.41
N LEU A 262 -1.29 3.07 -7.99
CA LEU A 262 -1.70 2.73 -6.63
C LEU A 262 -2.36 1.36 -6.65
N SER A 263 -1.67 0.37 -6.08
CA SER A 263 -2.10 -1.02 -6.07
C SER A 263 -2.37 -1.48 -4.65
N ARG A 264 -3.59 -1.93 -4.39
CA ARG A 264 -4.00 -2.43 -3.06
C ARG A 264 -3.88 -1.38 -1.96
N CYS A 265 -4.06 -0.11 -2.32
CA CYS A 265 -4.01 0.99 -1.36
C CYS A 265 -5.38 1.18 -0.69
N SER A 266 -5.39 1.77 0.51
CA SER A 266 -6.61 2.20 1.19
C SER A 266 -6.52 3.66 1.60
N ALA A 267 -7.57 4.43 1.32
CA ALA A 267 -7.74 5.80 1.81
C ALA A 267 -9.10 5.93 2.50
N HIS A 268 -9.09 6.21 3.80
CA HIS A 268 -10.33 6.26 4.58
C HIS A 268 -10.27 7.27 5.71
N ASP A 269 -11.44 7.69 6.20
CA ASP A 269 -11.53 8.66 7.30
C ASP A 269 -10.70 9.95 7.03
N CYS A 270 -10.49 10.31 5.76
CA CYS A 270 -9.86 11.58 5.40
C CYS A 270 -10.89 12.70 5.53
N TRP A 271 -10.49 13.88 5.99
CA TRP A 271 -11.39 15.02 6.19
C TRP A 271 -11.87 15.64 4.88
N SER A 272 -11.15 15.40 3.77
CA SER A 272 -11.48 15.85 2.42
C SER A 272 -11.50 14.65 1.45
N GLY A 273 -10.53 14.50 0.55
CA GLY A 273 -10.52 13.47 -0.48
C GLY A 273 -9.65 12.27 -0.11
N GLY A 274 -10.09 11.05 -0.42
CA GLY A 274 -9.28 9.84 -0.27
C GLY A 274 -8.17 9.74 -1.33
N TYR A 275 -8.55 9.82 -2.61
CA TYR A 275 -7.66 9.85 -3.76
C TYR A 275 -7.90 11.12 -4.57
N LYS A 276 -6.98 12.07 -4.52
CA LYS A 276 -7.06 13.33 -5.25
C LYS A 276 -6.04 13.32 -6.37
N ILE A 277 -6.50 13.35 -7.61
CA ILE A 277 -5.68 13.02 -8.77
C ILE A 277 -5.59 14.21 -9.71
N TRP A 278 -4.38 14.75 -9.84
CA TRP A 278 -4.13 15.98 -10.58
C TRP A 278 -3.40 15.83 -11.92
N GLN A 279 -2.99 14.61 -12.24
CA GLN A 279 -2.04 14.34 -13.30
C GLN A 279 -2.39 13.10 -14.09
N ASP A 280 -1.66 12.90 -15.18
CA ASP A 280 -1.96 11.94 -16.23
C ASP A 280 -1.38 10.55 -16.00
N ASN A 281 -2.03 9.57 -16.64
CA ASN A 281 -1.62 8.17 -16.67
C ASN A 281 -1.53 7.56 -15.26
N ILE A 282 -2.64 7.68 -14.54
CA ILE A 282 -2.78 7.20 -13.16
C ILE A 282 -3.61 5.94 -13.16
N THR A 283 -3.15 4.90 -12.47
CA THR A 283 -3.89 3.66 -12.31
C THR A 283 -4.11 3.38 -10.83
N ILE A 284 -5.37 3.34 -10.41
CA ILE A 284 -5.78 2.87 -9.08
C ILE A 284 -6.39 1.48 -9.29
N VAL A 285 -5.75 0.46 -8.73
CA VAL A 285 -6.11 -0.94 -8.96
C VAL A 285 -6.23 -1.71 -7.65
N ASN A 286 -7.26 -2.57 -7.54
CA ASN A 286 -7.53 -3.34 -6.31
C ASN A 286 -7.53 -2.46 -5.06
N SER A 287 -8.01 -1.22 -5.11
CA SER A 287 -7.85 -0.28 -3.98
C SER A 287 -9.20 0.10 -3.37
N LEU A 288 -9.14 0.65 -2.16
CA LEU A 288 -10.31 0.98 -1.35
C LEU A 288 -10.32 2.46 -1.01
N GLY A 289 -11.44 3.14 -1.26
CA GLY A 289 -11.73 4.44 -0.65
C GLY A 289 -12.99 4.31 0.18
N TYR A 290 -12.99 4.71 1.46
CA TYR A 290 -14.23 4.71 2.23
C TYR A 290 -14.32 5.73 3.35
N HIS A 291 -15.53 6.18 3.67
CA HIS A 291 -15.81 7.08 4.79
C HIS A 291 -14.98 8.39 4.75
N ASN A 292 -14.79 8.94 3.55
CA ASN A 292 -14.05 10.18 3.34
C ASN A 292 -14.98 11.41 3.35
N GLY A 293 -14.47 12.54 3.81
CA GLY A 293 -15.24 13.74 4.15
C GLY A 293 -15.79 14.52 2.96
N ILE A 294 -15.20 14.40 1.77
CA ILE A 294 -15.72 15.02 0.55
C ILE A 294 -15.80 13.97 -0.56
N THR A 295 -14.67 13.38 -0.93
CA THR A 295 -14.57 12.45 -2.05
C THR A 295 -13.89 11.14 -1.69
N ASN A 296 -14.32 10.02 -2.28
CA ASN A 296 -13.45 8.84 -2.32
C ASN A 296 -12.41 9.00 -3.43
N VAL A 297 -12.82 9.42 -4.63
CA VAL A 297 -11.91 9.80 -5.72
C VAL A 297 -12.31 11.16 -6.29
N GLU A 298 -11.33 12.03 -6.44
CA GLU A 298 -11.43 13.31 -7.13
C GLU A 298 -10.42 13.31 -8.27
N VAL A 299 -10.90 13.54 -9.49
CA VAL A 299 -10.09 13.62 -10.69
C VAL A 299 -10.19 15.05 -11.21
N ASP A 300 -9.17 15.86 -10.93
CA ASP A 300 -9.10 17.33 -11.16
C ASP A 300 -7.82 17.66 -11.95
N TRP A 301 -7.89 17.89 -13.25
CA TRP A 301 -6.71 17.86 -14.12
C TRP A 301 -5.91 19.16 -14.12
N ASP A 302 -4.64 19.08 -14.50
CA ASP A 302 -3.77 20.26 -14.66
C ASP A 302 -4.10 21.11 -15.91
N GLY A 303 -5.16 20.75 -16.63
CA GLY A 303 -5.61 21.37 -17.87
C GLY A 303 -4.96 20.81 -19.14
N GLU A 304 -4.11 19.78 -19.04
CA GLU A 304 -3.62 18.98 -20.17
C GLU A 304 -4.30 17.59 -20.22
N PRO A 305 -4.64 17.07 -21.41
CA PRO A 305 -5.32 15.77 -21.56
C PRO A 305 -4.63 14.57 -20.87
N GLY A 306 -5.34 13.96 -19.92
CA GLY A 306 -4.92 12.82 -19.12
C GLY A 306 -5.77 11.55 -19.20
N THR A 307 -5.32 10.49 -18.53
CA THR A 307 -6.08 9.26 -18.34
C THR A 307 -5.94 8.76 -16.90
N VAL A 308 -7.07 8.56 -16.23
CA VAL A 308 -7.17 7.82 -14.96
C VAL A 308 -7.84 6.49 -15.24
N THR A 309 -7.25 5.41 -14.77
CA THR A 309 -7.85 4.07 -14.78
C THR A 309 -8.14 3.63 -13.36
N LEU A 310 -9.42 3.37 -13.08
CA LEU A 310 -9.91 2.73 -11.87
C LEU A 310 -10.28 1.29 -12.23
N GLN A 311 -9.67 0.34 -11.54
CA GLN A 311 -9.82 -1.06 -11.88
C GLN A 311 -9.96 -1.95 -10.65
N ASN A 312 -11.06 -2.68 -10.56
CA ASN A 312 -11.30 -3.58 -9.44
C ASN A 312 -11.21 -2.81 -8.10
N CYS A 313 -11.92 -1.69 -7.95
CA CYS A 313 -11.86 -0.87 -6.74
C CYS A 313 -13.21 -0.83 -6.01
N ASN A 314 -13.18 -0.60 -4.69
CA ASN A 314 -14.38 -0.31 -3.91
C ASN A 314 -14.28 1.14 -3.39
N PHE A 315 -15.24 1.99 -3.77
CA PHE A 315 -15.36 3.36 -3.29
C PHE A 315 -16.70 3.49 -2.57
N VAL A 316 -16.65 3.57 -1.25
CA VAL A 316 -17.84 3.38 -0.40
C VAL A 316 -18.01 4.53 0.59
N ASP A 317 -19.16 5.18 0.58
CA ASP A 317 -19.59 6.14 1.59
C ASP A 317 -18.71 7.41 1.74
N ALA A 318 -18.59 8.21 0.68
CA ALA A 318 -18.09 9.58 0.80
C ALA A 318 -19.23 10.59 1.06
N GLN A 319 -18.98 11.63 1.85
CA GLN A 319 -20.06 12.58 2.23
C GLN A 319 -20.58 13.44 1.06
N VAL A 320 -19.82 13.62 -0.02
CA VAL A 320 -20.27 14.46 -1.14
C VAL A 320 -20.27 13.72 -2.47
N TYR A 321 -19.15 13.09 -2.84
CA TYR A 321 -19.02 12.36 -4.10
C TYR A 321 -18.26 11.06 -3.88
N ASN A 322 -18.81 9.90 -4.26
CA ASN A 322 -17.94 8.71 -4.32
C ASN A 322 -16.84 8.94 -5.37
N ILE A 323 -17.22 9.40 -6.56
CA ILE A 323 -16.27 9.86 -7.57
C ILE A 323 -16.72 11.20 -8.11
N TRP A 324 -15.81 12.17 -8.11
CA TRP A 324 -15.95 13.42 -8.82
C TRP A 324 -14.94 13.47 -9.97
N TYR A 325 -15.41 13.78 -11.17
CA TYR A 325 -14.61 13.80 -12.39
C TYR A 325 -14.79 15.13 -13.12
N GLU A 326 -13.73 15.94 -13.13
CA GLU A 326 -13.57 17.07 -14.05
C GLU A 326 -13.37 16.51 -15.46
N ASN A 327 -14.46 16.30 -16.19
CA ASN A 327 -14.49 15.71 -17.53
C ASN A 327 -14.20 16.75 -18.61
N ALA A 328 -13.12 17.51 -18.45
CA ALA A 328 -12.65 18.47 -19.44
C ALA A 328 -12.23 17.78 -20.76
N THR A 329 -12.20 18.56 -21.85
CA THR A 329 -11.97 18.01 -23.20
C THR A 329 -10.56 17.46 -23.35
N GLY A 330 -10.45 16.15 -23.49
CA GLY A 330 -9.19 15.43 -23.76
C GLY A 330 -8.79 14.48 -22.64
N ASP A 331 -9.23 14.77 -21.42
CA ASP A 331 -9.08 13.88 -20.27
C ASP A 331 -9.99 12.68 -20.38
N SER A 332 -9.63 11.55 -19.79
CA SER A 332 -10.41 10.30 -19.87
C SER A 332 -10.44 9.55 -18.55
N LEU A 333 -11.62 9.10 -18.17
CA LEU A 333 -11.83 8.20 -17.03
C LEU A 333 -12.17 6.81 -17.55
N HIS A 334 -11.33 5.84 -17.19
CA HIS A 334 -11.52 4.42 -17.45
C HIS A 334 -11.92 3.73 -16.15
N MET A 335 -13.12 3.13 -16.07
CA MET A 335 -13.61 2.52 -14.83
C MET A 335 -14.19 1.14 -15.07
N TYR A 336 -13.52 0.10 -14.58
CA TYR A 336 -13.92 -1.28 -14.83
C TYR A 336 -13.88 -2.13 -13.56
N ASN A 337 -14.89 -2.99 -13.39
CA ASN A 337 -15.02 -3.83 -12.21
C ASN A 337 -15.02 -3.03 -10.90
N CYS A 338 -15.52 -1.80 -10.86
CA CYS A 338 -15.56 -1.00 -9.63
C CYS A 338 -16.92 -1.10 -8.93
N ILE A 339 -16.91 -1.02 -7.60
CA ILE A 339 -18.12 -0.88 -6.78
C ILE A 339 -18.14 0.54 -6.23
N LEU A 340 -19.21 1.28 -6.54
CA LEU A 340 -19.58 2.52 -5.87
C LEU A 340 -20.82 2.25 -5.02
N ALA A 341 -20.75 2.52 -3.71
CA ALA A 341 -21.86 2.28 -2.79
C ALA A 341 -21.87 3.30 -1.65
N GLY A 342 -23.03 3.51 -1.02
CA GLY A 342 -23.23 4.51 0.03
C GLY A 342 -23.07 5.92 -0.51
N GLY A 343 -22.81 6.87 0.37
CA GLY A 343 -22.49 8.24 0.03
C GLY A 343 -23.71 9.15 0.02
N ASP A 344 -23.56 10.33 0.64
CA ASP A 344 -24.72 11.12 1.04
C ASP A 344 -25.36 11.89 -0.14
N ASN A 345 -24.59 12.20 -1.19
CA ASN A 345 -24.98 13.22 -2.16
C ASN A 345 -24.96 12.73 -3.61
N ILE A 346 -23.82 12.37 -4.21
CA ILE A 346 -23.77 11.79 -5.57
C ILE A 346 -22.79 10.61 -5.63
N GLY A 347 -23.16 9.55 -6.34
CA GLY A 347 -22.27 8.41 -6.61
C GLY A 347 -21.14 8.80 -7.57
N LEU A 348 -21.45 8.91 -8.87
CA LEU A 348 -20.51 9.35 -9.91
C LEU A 348 -20.93 10.71 -10.47
N ALA A 349 -20.09 11.73 -10.29
CA ALA A 349 -20.34 13.09 -10.77
C ALA A 349 -19.41 13.44 -11.94
N PHE A 350 -19.99 13.97 -13.00
CA PHE A 350 -19.30 14.65 -14.09
C PHE A 350 -19.56 16.15 -13.95
N GLU A 351 -18.49 16.94 -13.88
CA GLU A 351 -18.59 18.40 -13.75
C GLU A 351 -19.18 19.08 -15.00
N GLU A 352 -18.82 18.61 -16.20
CA GLU A 352 -19.21 19.20 -17.48
C GLU A 352 -20.29 18.37 -18.21
N MET A 353 -20.98 18.98 -19.18
CA MET A 353 -22.09 18.36 -19.94
C MET A 353 -21.59 17.46 -21.09
N ASP A 354 -20.58 16.62 -20.84
CA ASP A 354 -19.99 15.72 -21.83
C ASP A 354 -19.53 14.41 -21.18
N VAL A 355 -19.91 13.27 -21.73
CA VAL A 355 -19.49 11.95 -21.22
C VAL A 355 -18.71 11.16 -22.27
N SER A 356 -18.31 11.80 -23.38
CA SER A 356 -17.65 11.15 -24.51
C SER A 356 -16.28 10.59 -24.18
N ASN A 357 -15.67 11.06 -23.10
CA ASN A 357 -14.37 10.66 -22.58
C ASN A 357 -14.44 9.66 -21.41
N TYR A 358 -15.65 9.29 -21.00
CA TYR A 358 -15.86 8.22 -20.05
C TYR A 358 -15.86 6.86 -20.76
N CYS A 359 -15.10 5.91 -20.22
CA CYS A 359 -15.09 4.52 -20.65
C CYS A 359 -15.28 3.63 -19.42
N GLY A 360 -16.48 3.07 -19.23
CA GLY A 360 -16.74 2.17 -18.11
C GLY A 360 -17.58 0.97 -18.49
N ASP A 361 -17.38 -0.15 -17.80
CA ASP A 361 -18.24 -1.32 -17.89
C ASP A 361 -18.01 -2.26 -16.71
N TYR A 362 -18.97 -3.15 -16.43
CA TYR A 362 -18.92 -4.11 -15.33
C TYR A 362 -18.74 -3.46 -13.95
N ASN A 363 -19.37 -2.31 -13.72
CA ASN A 363 -19.38 -1.62 -12.43
C ASN A 363 -20.65 -1.95 -11.64
N ILE A 364 -20.62 -1.79 -10.32
CA ILE A 364 -21.84 -1.78 -9.48
C ILE A 364 -22.04 -0.37 -8.97
N PHE A 365 -23.24 0.16 -9.18
CA PHE A 365 -23.64 1.48 -8.75
C PHE A 365 -24.68 1.42 -7.64
N HIS A 366 -24.48 2.25 -6.63
CA HIS A 366 -25.42 2.54 -5.56
C HIS A 366 -25.07 3.91 -4.95
N ASN A 367 -26.06 4.59 -4.39
CA ASN A 367 -25.91 5.85 -3.65
C ASN A 367 -27.07 6.03 -2.66
N ASP A 368 -26.83 6.57 -1.47
CA ASP A 368 -27.89 6.70 -0.44
C ASP A 368 -28.98 7.67 -0.90
N ASN A 369 -28.59 8.72 -1.63
CA ASN A 369 -29.54 9.49 -2.41
C ASN A 369 -29.86 8.75 -3.71
N GLU A 370 -30.95 7.97 -3.68
CA GLU A 370 -31.40 7.11 -4.78
C GLU A 370 -31.64 7.84 -6.11
N TYR A 371 -31.83 9.16 -6.10
CA TYR A 371 -32.07 9.97 -7.30
C TYR A 371 -30.78 10.47 -7.96
N ARG A 372 -29.62 10.31 -7.29
CA ARG A 372 -28.34 10.93 -7.67
C ARG A 372 -27.22 9.90 -7.71
N VAL A 373 -27.48 8.76 -8.31
CA VAL A 373 -26.46 7.71 -8.47
C VAL A 373 -25.38 8.17 -9.44
N ILE A 374 -25.81 8.79 -10.54
CA ILE A 374 -24.92 9.43 -11.52
C ILE A 374 -25.48 10.82 -11.83
N ALA A 375 -24.62 11.84 -11.89
CA ALA A 375 -25.00 13.18 -12.28
C ALA A 375 -24.04 13.75 -13.32
N VAL A 376 -24.58 14.35 -14.38
CA VAL A 376 -23.80 15.03 -15.44
C VAL A 376 -24.12 16.52 -15.44
N ALA A 377 -23.08 17.35 -15.33
CA ALA A 377 -23.16 18.80 -15.17
C ALA A 377 -24.07 19.25 -14.01
N TYR A 378 -24.29 18.38 -13.02
CA TYR A 378 -25.25 18.55 -11.92
C TYR A 378 -26.69 18.86 -12.37
N THR A 379 -27.03 18.54 -13.62
CA THR A 379 -28.36 18.81 -14.20
C THR A 379 -29.05 17.56 -14.71
N ASP A 380 -28.31 16.66 -15.37
CA ASP A 380 -28.83 15.37 -15.80
C ASP A 380 -28.52 14.36 -14.70
N GLU A 381 -29.54 14.00 -13.93
CA GLU A 381 -29.41 13.08 -12.80
C GLU A 381 -30.08 11.75 -13.11
N PHE A 382 -29.38 10.65 -12.81
CA PHE A 382 -29.85 9.29 -12.99
C PHE A 382 -30.07 8.65 -11.62
N SER A 383 -31.31 8.23 -11.37
CA SER A 383 -31.66 7.47 -10.19
C SER A 383 -31.16 6.02 -10.28
N MET A 384 -31.21 5.28 -9.17
CA MET A 384 -30.97 3.83 -9.15
C MET A 384 -31.82 3.11 -10.20
N ASP A 385 -33.09 3.48 -10.32
CA ASP A 385 -34.00 2.90 -11.32
C ASP A 385 -33.64 3.30 -12.75
N ASP A 386 -33.20 4.55 -12.98
CA ASP A 386 -32.77 4.97 -14.33
C ASP A 386 -31.53 4.19 -14.76
N VAL A 387 -30.55 4.02 -13.88
CA VAL A 387 -29.34 3.21 -14.16
C VAL A 387 -29.74 1.75 -14.39
N ALA A 388 -30.55 1.14 -13.51
CA ALA A 388 -30.97 -0.25 -13.62
C ALA A 388 -31.78 -0.56 -14.88
N ASN A 389 -32.55 0.42 -15.40
CA ASN A 389 -33.31 0.29 -16.64
C ASN A 389 -32.50 0.67 -17.90
N GLY A 390 -31.19 0.87 -17.78
CA GLY A 390 -30.28 1.18 -18.88
C GLY A 390 -30.32 2.65 -19.34
N GLY A 391 -30.92 3.55 -18.56
CA GLY A 391 -30.94 4.98 -18.84
C GLY A 391 -29.53 5.56 -18.96
N TRP A 392 -28.65 5.25 -18.01
CA TRP A 392 -27.24 5.64 -18.07
C TRP A 392 -26.53 5.02 -19.26
N ALA A 393 -26.64 3.71 -19.46
CA ALA A 393 -25.94 3.02 -20.55
C ALA A 393 -26.36 3.54 -21.94
N ASN A 394 -27.63 3.91 -22.11
CA ASN A 394 -28.10 4.55 -23.34
C ASN A 394 -27.60 5.99 -23.51
N TYR A 395 -27.41 6.71 -22.40
CA TYR A 395 -26.94 8.09 -22.39
C TYR A 395 -25.45 8.19 -22.67
N SER A 396 -24.63 7.41 -21.96
CA SER A 396 -23.17 7.41 -22.07
C SER A 396 -22.67 6.54 -23.22
N GLY A 397 -23.44 5.53 -23.64
CA GLY A 397 -22.96 4.47 -24.54
C GLY A 397 -22.00 3.48 -23.89
N GLN A 398 -21.85 3.54 -22.56
CA GLN A 398 -20.96 2.73 -21.73
C GLN A 398 -21.78 1.91 -20.71
N ASP A 399 -21.13 1.16 -19.82
CA ASP A 399 -21.76 0.48 -18.67
C ASP A 399 -22.89 -0.48 -19.03
N LEU A 400 -22.80 -1.15 -20.18
CA LEU A 400 -23.84 -2.08 -20.66
C LEU A 400 -24.03 -3.29 -19.74
N HIS A 401 -22.97 -3.74 -19.06
CA HIS A 401 -22.97 -4.88 -18.15
C HIS A 401 -22.93 -4.47 -16.68
N SER A 402 -22.94 -3.16 -16.40
CA SER A 402 -22.94 -2.65 -15.03
C SER A 402 -24.28 -2.91 -14.35
N LEU A 403 -24.23 -3.06 -13.03
CA LEU A 403 -25.35 -3.47 -12.19
C LEU A 403 -25.69 -2.37 -11.17
N VAL A 404 -26.86 -2.48 -10.55
CA VAL A 404 -27.29 -1.61 -9.45
C VAL A 404 -27.57 -2.46 -8.22
N SER A 405 -26.98 -2.08 -7.09
CA SER A 405 -27.34 -2.63 -5.78
C SER A 405 -28.30 -1.67 -5.08
N TYR A 406 -29.37 -2.20 -4.52
CA TYR A 406 -30.35 -1.41 -3.75
C TYR A 406 -30.07 -1.47 -2.25
N HIS A 407 -29.38 -2.52 -1.80
CA HIS A 407 -29.12 -2.81 -0.38
C HIS A 407 -27.69 -3.36 -0.19
N PRO A 408 -26.63 -2.54 -0.36
CA PRO A 408 -25.25 -3.00 -0.31
C PRO A 408 -24.89 -3.75 0.98
N GLU A 409 -25.53 -3.43 2.10
CA GLU A 409 -25.37 -4.09 3.40
C GLU A 409 -25.84 -5.55 3.44
N SER A 410 -26.68 -5.96 2.48
CA SER A 410 -27.25 -7.30 2.39
C SER A 410 -27.02 -7.98 1.03
N GLU A 411 -26.52 -7.23 0.04
CA GLU A 411 -26.27 -7.69 -1.32
C GLU A 411 -24.79 -7.73 -1.67
N LEU A 412 -23.94 -6.90 -1.05
CA LEU A 412 -22.54 -6.76 -1.44
C LEU A 412 -21.57 -7.16 -0.33
N PHE A 413 -21.65 -6.53 0.84
CA PHE A 413 -20.54 -6.52 1.80
C PHE A 413 -20.81 -7.31 3.08
N THR A 414 -19.77 -7.96 3.61
CA THR A 414 -19.84 -8.82 4.80
C THR A 414 -20.25 -8.04 6.03
N ASN A 415 -19.69 -6.85 6.22
CA ASN A 415 -20.14 -5.95 7.26
C ASN A 415 -19.79 -4.49 6.95
N LEU A 416 -20.68 -3.82 6.23
CA LEU A 416 -20.53 -2.42 5.85
C LEU A 416 -20.37 -1.49 7.08
N SER A 417 -21.05 -1.76 8.18
CA SER A 417 -20.97 -0.92 9.40
C SER A 417 -19.62 -0.93 10.10
N LEU A 418 -18.76 -1.91 9.77
CA LEU A 418 -17.38 -2.02 10.26
C LEU A 418 -16.36 -1.86 9.12
N TRP A 419 -16.78 -1.40 7.94
CA TRP A 419 -15.95 -1.30 6.73
C TRP A 419 -15.30 -2.62 6.31
N ASP A 420 -15.95 -3.75 6.64
CA ASP A 420 -15.58 -5.05 6.09
C ASP A 420 -16.22 -5.19 4.71
N LEU A 421 -15.49 -4.70 3.71
CA LEU A 421 -15.91 -4.60 2.31
C LEU A 421 -15.67 -5.90 1.52
N HIS A 422 -15.36 -7.02 2.19
CA HIS A 422 -15.35 -8.34 1.55
C HIS A 422 -16.74 -8.72 1.07
N LEU A 423 -16.81 -9.43 -0.06
CA LEU A 423 -18.08 -9.86 -0.64
C LEU A 423 -18.78 -10.91 0.23
N ILE A 424 -20.10 -10.77 0.44
CA ILE A 424 -20.92 -11.83 1.04
C ILE A 424 -21.15 -13.00 0.08
N GLY A 425 -21.38 -14.18 0.63
CA GLY A 425 -21.82 -15.33 -0.16
C GLY A 425 -23.15 -15.07 -0.86
N GLY A 426 -23.16 -15.22 -2.19
CA GLY A 426 -24.31 -14.91 -3.05
C GLY A 426 -24.40 -13.44 -3.49
N SER A 427 -23.37 -12.64 -3.20
CA SER A 427 -23.25 -11.28 -3.71
C SER A 427 -23.37 -11.23 -5.23
N MET A 428 -24.04 -10.19 -5.74
CA MET A 428 -24.19 -9.95 -7.17
C MET A 428 -22.88 -9.58 -7.87
N ALA A 429 -21.85 -9.24 -7.10
CA ALA A 429 -20.51 -8.96 -7.62
C ALA A 429 -19.75 -10.23 -8.01
N ILE A 430 -20.16 -11.40 -7.49
CA ILE A 430 -19.46 -12.67 -7.68
C ILE A 430 -19.64 -13.21 -9.10
N ASP A 431 -18.55 -13.63 -9.73
CA ASP A 431 -18.46 -14.12 -11.11
C ASP A 431 -19.04 -13.13 -12.16
N ALA A 432 -19.22 -11.85 -11.78
CA ALA A 432 -19.96 -10.87 -12.56
C ALA A 432 -19.08 -9.87 -13.31
N GLY A 433 -17.77 -9.87 -13.07
CA GLY A 433 -16.80 -8.94 -13.63
C GLY A 433 -16.17 -9.39 -14.95
N THR A 434 -15.51 -8.44 -15.62
CA THR A 434 -14.75 -8.71 -16.85
C THR A 434 -13.33 -9.19 -16.55
N PRO A 435 -12.78 -10.17 -17.30
CA PRO A 435 -11.37 -10.54 -17.22
C PRO A 435 -10.45 -9.52 -17.91
N VAL A 436 -11.00 -8.58 -18.68
CA VAL A 436 -10.21 -7.61 -19.46
C VAL A 436 -9.46 -6.69 -18.50
N ASN A 437 -8.13 -6.72 -18.60
CA ASN A 437 -7.19 -5.97 -17.76
C ASN A 437 -7.26 -6.31 -16.26
N ALA A 438 -8.13 -7.22 -15.81
CA ALA A 438 -8.28 -7.53 -14.40
C ALA A 438 -6.96 -8.05 -13.81
N PRO A 439 -6.55 -7.57 -12.63
CA PRO A 439 -5.31 -7.97 -12.00
C PRO A 439 -5.34 -9.47 -11.63
N SER A 440 -4.17 -10.11 -11.60
CA SER A 440 -4.06 -11.55 -11.32
C SER A 440 -4.38 -11.96 -9.88
N ILE A 441 -4.45 -10.99 -8.96
CA ILE A 441 -4.78 -11.16 -7.54
C ILE A 441 -5.69 -10.01 -7.12
N ASP A 442 -6.38 -10.15 -5.98
CA ASP A 442 -7.25 -9.13 -5.40
C ASP A 442 -6.57 -8.27 -4.30
N TYR A 443 -7.36 -7.49 -3.54
CA TYR A 443 -6.89 -6.66 -2.41
C TYR A 443 -6.17 -7.46 -1.32
N ASP A 444 -6.56 -8.70 -1.07
CA ASP A 444 -5.95 -9.59 -0.06
C ASP A 444 -4.79 -10.41 -0.63
N GLY A 445 -4.71 -10.53 -1.95
CA GLY A 445 -3.73 -11.36 -2.65
C GLY A 445 -4.26 -12.73 -3.04
N ILE A 446 -5.57 -12.93 -2.95
CA ILE A 446 -6.27 -14.10 -3.48
C ILE A 446 -6.17 -14.06 -5.01
N PRO A 447 -5.75 -15.15 -5.68
CA PRO A 447 -5.69 -15.22 -7.14
C PRO A 447 -7.06 -15.02 -7.78
N ARG A 448 -7.11 -14.32 -8.91
CA ARG A 448 -8.32 -14.20 -9.74
C ARG A 448 -8.24 -15.05 -11.00
N PRO A 449 -9.35 -15.64 -11.48
CA PRO A 449 -10.64 -15.72 -10.79
C PRO A 449 -10.68 -16.81 -9.72
N GLN A 450 -11.53 -16.63 -8.71
CA GLN A 450 -12.08 -17.72 -7.91
C GLN A 450 -13.48 -18.04 -8.44
N GLY A 451 -13.84 -19.31 -8.57
CA GLY A 451 -15.14 -19.67 -9.15
C GLY A 451 -15.14 -19.69 -10.69
N ASN A 452 -16.20 -19.19 -11.31
CA ASN A 452 -16.43 -19.28 -12.77
C ASN A 452 -16.00 -18.01 -13.53
N GLY A 453 -15.83 -16.88 -12.85
CA GLY A 453 -15.58 -15.58 -13.42
C GLY A 453 -14.81 -14.69 -12.45
N TYR A 454 -14.48 -13.47 -12.89
CA TYR A 454 -13.85 -12.47 -12.04
C TYR A 454 -14.93 -11.76 -11.24
N ASP A 455 -14.61 -11.30 -10.04
CA ASP A 455 -15.55 -10.51 -9.25
C ASP A 455 -15.42 -9.01 -9.52
N ILE A 456 -16.56 -8.32 -9.50
CA ILE A 456 -16.59 -6.86 -9.48
C ILE A 456 -16.12 -6.40 -8.09
N GLY A 457 -15.27 -5.37 -8.06
CA GLY A 457 -14.71 -4.79 -6.84
C GLY A 457 -13.28 -5.23 -6.54
N ALA A 458 -12.78 -4.75 -5.41
CA ALA A 458 -11.40 -4.95 -4.95
C ALA A 458 -11.10 -6.35 -4.43
N TYR A 459 -12.13 -7.07 -3.98
CA TYR A 459 -12.01 -8.42 -3.43
C TYR A 459 -12.47 -9.46 -4.44
N GLU A 460 -11.84 -10.62 -4.37
CA GLU A 460 -12.30 -11.84 -5.03
C GLU A 460 -12.88 -12.77 -3.96
N TYR A 461 -14.15 -13.12 -4.11
CA TYR A 461 -14.84 -14.08 -3.29
C TYR A 461 -14.27 -15.48 -3.54
N ALA A 462 -13.29 -15.84 -2.74
CA ALA A 462 -13.01 -17.24 -2.49
C ALA A 462 -14.11 -17.76 -1.57
N MET A 463 -14.80 -18.84 -1.96
CA MET A 463 -15.43 -19.69 -0.94
C MET A 463 -14.29 -20.14 -0.02
N GLY A 464 -14.20 -19.52 1.15
CA GLY A 464 -13.23 -19.91 2.15
C GLY A 464 -13.35 -21.41 2.41
N PRO A 465 -12.24 -22.10 2.75
CA PRO A 465 -12.32 -23.48 3.18
C PRO A 465 -13.44 -23.61 4.24
N PRO A 466 -14.31 -24.62 4.16
CA PRO A 466 -15.48 -24.72 5.03
C PRO A 466 -15.10 -24.61 6.51
N LEU A 467 -15.85 -23.83 7.30
CA LEU A 467 -15.70 -23.76 8.75
C LEU A 467 -16.03 -25.08 9.45
N MET A 468 -16.71 -26.00 8.77
CA MET A 468 -17.03 -27.33 9.26
C MET A 468 -16.77 -28.37 8.19
N VAL A 469 -15.89 -29.31 8.48
CA VAL A 469 -15.67 -30.50 7.68
C VAL A 469 -15.93 -31.73 8.52
N HIS A 470 -16.29 -32.82 7.85
CA HIS A 470 -16.48 -34.12 8.49
C HIS A 470 -15.41 -35.09 8.03
N VAL A 471 -15.02 -36.02 8.89
CA VAL A 471 -14.11 -37.11 8.55
C VAL A 471 -14.72 -38.41 9.01
N ASP A 472 -14.86 -39.35 8.07
CA ASP A 472 -15.41 -40.68 8.30
C ASP A 472 -14.63 -41.68 7.44
N ASP A 473 -14.03 -42.72 8.03
CA ASP A 473 -13.26 -43.73 7.30
C ASP A 473 -14.13 -44.60 6.37
N ASP A 474 -15.44 -44.60 6.59
CA ASP A 474 -16.44 -45.19 5.70
C ASP A 474 -16.89 -44.24 4.57
N PHE A 475 -16.34 -43.01 4.49
CA PHE A 475 -16.71 -42.04 3.46
C PHE A 475 -16.39 -42.55 2.05
N ASN A 476 -17.44 -42.60 1.21
CA ASN A 476 -17.28 -42.68 -0.23
C ASN A 476 -18.22 -41.68 -0.92
N ALA A 477 -17.75 -41.08 -2.01
CA ALA A 477 -18.47 -40.05 -2.77
C ALA A 477 -19.80 -40.52 -3.41
N SER A 478 -20.14 -41.80 -3.28
CA SER A 478 -21.37 -42.42 -3.80
C SER A 478 -22.39 -42.78 -2.71
N THR A 479 -22.08 -42.57 -1.42
CA THR A 479 -22.97 -42.91 -0.31
C THR A 479 -24.12 -41.88 -0.20
N PRO A 480 -25.39 -42.30 -0.33
CA PRO A 480 -26.53 -41.38 -0.21
C PRO A 480 -26.65 -40.79 1.19
N GLY A 481 -26.80 -39.47 1.31
CA GLY A 481 -27.05 -38.76 2.57
C GLY A 481 -25.98 -37.75 3.00
N TRP A 482 -24.83 -37.73 2.33
CA TRP A 482 -23.71 -36.83 2.63
C TRP A 482 -23.69 -35.64 1.67
N ASN A 483 -24.51 -34.62 1.94
CA ASN A 483 -24.47 -33.33 1.22
C ASN A 483 -23.49 -32.34 1.89
N ILE A 484 -22.47 -32.85 2.59
CA ILE A 484 -21.54 -32.08 3.42
C ILE A 484 -20.10 -32.40 2.97
N THR A 485 -19.18 -31.45 3.08
CA THR A 485 -17.75 -31.65 2.84
C THR A 485 -17.19 -32.69 3.82
N CYS A 486 -17.09 -33.94 3.36
CA CYS A 486 -16.62 -35.09 4.14
C CYS A 486 -15.37 -35.70 3.50
N PHE A 487 -14.44 -36.14 4.33
CA PHE A 487 -13.15 -36.70 3.91
C PHE A 487 -12.96 -38.09 4.51
N ALA A 488 -12.31 -38.99 3.77
CA ALA A 488 -11.99 -40.33 4.27
C ALA A 488 -10.78 -40.34 5.22
N VAL A 489 -10.00 -39.25 5.24
CA VAL A 489 -8.75 -39.14 5.99
C VAL A 489 -8.75 -37.87 6.81
N ILE A 490 -8.32 -37.96 8.08
CA ILE A 490 -8.31 -36.82 9.02
C ILE A 490 -7.46 -35.66 8.49
N GLN A 491 -6.29 -35.96 7.91
CA GLN A 491 -5.40 -34.94 7.38
C GLN A 491 -6.04 -34.14 6.24
N ASP A 492 -6.76 -34.80 5.33
CA ASP A 492 -7.46 -34.13 4.22
C ASP A 492 -8.54 -33.17 4.76
N GLY A 493 -9.23 -33.55 5.84
CA GLY A 493 -10.16 -32.66 6.54
C GLY A 493 -9.46 -31.46 7.20
N ILE A 494 -8.32 -31.68 7.86
CA ILE A 494 -7.50 -30.60 8.46
C ILE A 494 -7.02 -29.63 7.38
N ASP A 495 -6.57 -30.14 6.24
CA ASP A 495 -6.04 -29.33 5.15
C ASP A 495 -7.15 -28.52 4.42
N ALA A 496 -8.39 -28.98 4.51
CA ALA A 496 -9.54 -28.37 3.85
C ALA A 496 -10.41 -27.46 4.74
N VAL A 497 -10.21 -27.43 6.06
CA VAL A 497 -11.02 -26.61 6.98
C VAL A 497 -10.42 -25.20 7.14
N ALA A 498 -11.25 -24.17 7.29
CA ALA A 498 -10.76 -22.81 7.55
C ALA A 498 -10.00 -22.68 8.87
N GLU A 499 -9.18 -21.63 8.97
CA GLU A 499 -8.60 -21.21 10.25
C GLU A 499 -9.73 -20.94 11.26
N ASN A 500 -9.59 -21.46 12.49
CA ASN A 500 -10.64 -21.52 13.51
C ASN A 500 -11.87 -22.40 13.17
N GLY A 501 -11.82 -23.18 12.10
CA GLY A 501 -12.85 -24.14 11.74
C GLY A 501 -12.80 -25.44 12.55
N THR A 502 -13.85 -26.26 12.41
CA THR A 502 -14.05 -27.51 13.16
C THR A 502 -13.99 -28.72 12.24
N VAL A 503 -13.17 -29.70 12.61
CA VAL A 503 -13.13 -31.03 11.99
C VAL A 503 -13.92 -32.01 12.85
N TRP A 504 -15.08 -32.46 12.37
CA TRP A 504 -15.91 -33.47 13.03
C TRP A 504 -15.48 -34.87 12.60
N VAL A 505 -14.80 -35.59 13.48
CA VAL A 505 -14.36 -36.97 13.23
C VAL A 505 -15.41 -37.95 13.74
N TYR A 506 -15.96 -38.79 12.86
CA TYR A 506 -16.95 -39.80 13.22
C TYR A 506 -16.30 -40.94 14.02
N ASN A 507 -17.04 -41.48 14.98
CA ASN A 507 -16.55 -42.55 15.84
C ASN A 507 -16.32 -43.84 15.05
N GLY A 508 -15.06 -44.24 14.88
CA GLY A 508 -14.66 -45.41 14.09
C GLY A 508 -13.44 -45.11 13.22
N THR A 509 -13.40 -43.88 12.70
CA THR A 509 -12.26 -43.21 12.05
C THR A 509 -11.03 -43.14 12.96
#